data_AF-A0A8J2LCC9-F1
#
_entry.id   AF-A0A8J2LCC9-F1
#
_cell.length_a   1.000
_cell.length_b   1.000
_cell.length_c   1.000
_cell.angle_alpha   90.00
_cell.angle_beta   90.00
_cell.angle_gamma   90.00
#
_symmetry.space_group_name_H-M   'P 1'
#
loop_
_entity.id
_entity.type
_entity.pdbx_description
1 polymer ?
#
loop_
_entity_poly.entity_id
_entity_poly.type
_entity_poly.pdbx_seq_one_letter_code
_entity_poly.pdbx_strand_id
1 'polypeptide(L)'
;MRETWGVFSNISITKQEFKKQRQSSIAYANVLTPGDLSSLAWIESPLKNESKDLVEVHYSALNFKDIMLASGKLSQSPVSENAETSDCMLGIEFSGMYKGKRVCGMGSCKCLATHVDPKKMVLLDIPDDWSNEEASTVPCAYVTVYLAL
;
A
#
# COMPACT_ATOMS: atom_id res chain seq x y z
N MET A 1 16.54 49.31 12.15
CA MET A 1 16.32 47.87 12.43
C MET A 1 17.21 47.51 13.61
N ARG A 2 16.68 46.89 14.67
CA ARG A 2 17.52 46.40 15.78
C ARG A 2 17.98 45.00 15.43
N GLU A 3 19.29 44.80 15.37
CA GLU A 3 19.90 43.49 15.18
C GLU A 3 19.91 42.72 16.50
N THR A 4 19.46 41.47 16.48
CA THR A 4 19.44 40.57 17.64
C THR A 4 20.58 39.56 17.54
N TRP A 5 21.39 39.48 18.59
CA TRP A 5 22.43 38.47 18.74
C TRP A 5 21.84 37.10 19.09
N GLY A 6 22.42 36.03 18.56
CA GLY A 6 22.01 34.65 18.83
C GLY A 6 23.15 33.65 18.63
N VAL A 7 22.91 32.40 19.05
CA VAL A 7 23.83 31.26 18.91
C VAL A 7 23.10 30.04 18.36
N PHE A 8 23.79 29.21 17.59
CA PHE A 8 23.28 27.90 17.20
C PHE A 8 23.54 26.90 18.33
N SER A 9 22.51 26.18 18.73
CA SER A 9 22.61 25.08 19.68
C SER A 9 21.95 23.83 19.12
N ASN A 10 22.49 22.67 19.51
CA ASN A 10 21.89 21.39 19.19
C ASN A 10 20.72 21.14 20.16
N ILE A 11 19.55 20.87 19.60
CA ILE A 11 18.36 20.48 20.37
C ILE A 11 18.10 19.01 20.10
N SER A 12 18.10 18.19 21.16
CA SER A 12 17.79 16.77 21.06
C SER A 12 16.30 16.57 20.80
N ILE A 13 15.98 15.96 19.66
CA ILE A 13 14.62 15.55 19.33
C ILE A 13 14.28 14.31 20.15
N THR A 14 13.18 14.37 20.93
CA THR A 14 12.79 13.25 21.81
C THR A 14 12.08 12.17 20.99
N LYS A 15 12.32 10.88 21.29
CA LYS A 15 11.66 9.74 20.60
C LYS A 15 10.13 9.81 20.60
N GLN A 16 9.51 10.52 21.56
CA GLN A 16 8.07 10.77 21.58
C GLN A 16 7.57 11.62 20.40
N GLU A 17 8.40 12.52 19.87
CA GLU A 17 8.03 13.34 18.72
C GLU A 17 7.89 12.52 17.44
N PHE A 18 8.62 11.41 17.33
CA PHE A 18 8.52 10.45 16.22
C PHE A 18 7.31 9.52 16.32
N LYS A 19 6.68 9.38 17.49
CA LYS A 19 5.48 8.56 17.68
C LYS A 19 4.17 9.32 17.42
N LYS A 20 4.24 10.61 17.05
CA LYS A 20 3.04 11.39 16.69
C LYS A 20 2.44 10.82 15.41
N GLN A 21 1.42 9.99 15.56
CA GLN A 21 0.59 9.53 14.46
C GLN A 21 -0.05 10.75 13.79
N ARG A 22 0.05 10.81 12.46
CA ARG A 22 -0.61 11.83 11.66
C ARG A 22 -1.83 11.20 11.02
N GLN A 23 -2.95 11.91 11.03
CA GLN A 23 -4.11 11.52 10.25
C GLN A 23 -3.78 11.71 8.77
N SER A 24 -3.93 10.65 7.98
CA SER A 24 -3.82 10.68 6.52
C SER A 24 -5.03 9.97 5.91
N SER A 25 -5.56 10.51 4.81
CA SER A 25 -6.59 9.86 4.00
C SER A 25 -6.02 8.83 3.04
N ILE A 26 -4.72 8.91 2.73
CA ILE A 26 -4.05 8.05 1.75
C ILE A 26 -2.83 7.42 2.42
N ALA A 27 -2.94 6.11 2.64
CA ALA A 27 -1.97 5.27 3.34
C ALA A 27 -1.99 3.84 2.79
N TYR A 28 -0.90 3.12 3.01
CA TYR A 28 -0.76 1.69 2.76
C TYR A 28 -0.20 0.99 4.00
N ALA A 29 -0.50 -0.30 4.18
CA ALA A 29 0.02 -1.09 5.28
C ALA A 29 1.35 -1.75 4.88
N ASN A 30 2.30 -1.81 5.81
CA ASN A 30 3.56 -2.50 5.61
C ASN A 30 4.14 -3.01 6.93
N VAL A 31 4.98 -4.04 6.84
CA VAL A 31 5.75 -4.56 7.98
C VAL A 31 7.09 -3.84 8.01
N LEU A 32 7.38 -3.12 9.08
CA LEU A 32 8.61 -2.33 9.23
C LEU A 32 9.84 -3.20 9.52
N THR A 33 9.63 -4.35 10.17
CA THR A 33 10.66 -5.32 10.52
C THR A 33 10.21 -6.70 10.01
N PRO A 34 10.71 -7.18 8.86
CA PRO A 34 10.36 -8.51 8.35
C PRO A 34 10.56 -9.61 9.40
N GLY A 35 9.56 -10.48 9.55
CA GLY A 35 9.54 -11.52 10.60
C GLY A 35 8.85 -11.11 11.90
N ASP A 36 8.60 -9.82 12.11
CA ASP A 36 7.88 -9.31 13.28
C ASP A 36 6.55 -8.65 12.84
N LEU A 37 5.45 -9.40 12.96
CA LEU A 37 4.11 -8.91 12.61
C LEU A 37 3.63 -7.78 13.54
N SER A 38 4.22 -7.60 14.72
CA SER A 38 3.90 -6.47 15.60
C SER A 38 4.38 -5.12 15.03
N SER A 39 5.29 -5.18 14.05
CA SER A 39 5.77 -4.02 13.31
C SER A 39 4.90 -3.64 12.11
N LEU A 40 3.77 -4.33 11.89
CA LEU A 40 2.79 -3.97 10.87
C LEU A 40 2.16 -2.60 11.21
N ALA A 41 2.29 -1.65 10.30
CA ALA A 41 1.81 -0.29 10.50
C ALA A 41 1.24 0.32 9.22
N TRP A 42 0.36 1.29 9.37
CA TRP A 42 -0.06 2.17 8.29
C TRP A 42 1.00 3.24 8.04
N ILE A 43 1.42 3.37 6.78
CA ILE A 43 2.40 4.33 6.30
C ILE A 43 1.69 5.31 5.36
N GLU A 44 1.93 6.60 5.54
CA GLU A 44 1.41 7.64 4.65
C GLU A 44 1.91 7.40 3.21
N SER A 45 0.99 7.40 2.26
CA SER A 45 1.30 7.11 0.86
C SER A 45 1.79 8.37 0.15
N PRO A 46 2.84 8.28 -0.70
CA PRO A 46 3.28 9.40 -1.54
C PRO A 46 2.18 9.85 -2.53
N LEU A 47 1.22 8.96 -2.84
CA LEU A 47 0.06 9.27 -3.68
C LEU A 47 -0.79 10.42 -3.11
N LYS A 48 -0.64 10.77 -1.84
CA LYS A 48 -1.31 11.93 -1.22
C LYS A 48 -1.08 13.23 -1.98
N ASN A 49 0.11 13.40 -2.56
CA ASN A 49 0.48 14.59 -3.32
C ASN A 49 0.24 14.42 -4.84
N GLU A 50 -0.19 13.24 -5.27
CA GLU A 50 -0.43 12.92 -6.67
C GLU A 50 -1.91 13.10 -7.05
N SER A 51 -2.21 12.90 -8.33
CA SER A 51 -3.49 13.23 -8.96
C SER A 51 -4.73 12.72 -8.20
N LYS A 52 -5.84 13.45 -8.31
CA LYS A 52 -7.16 13.09 -7.75
C LYS A 52 -7.81 11.84 -8.36
N ASP A 53 -7.13 11.14 -9.27
CA ASP A 53 -7.67 10.03 -10.03
C ASP A 53 -7.17 8.68 -9.50
N LEU A 54 -7.47 8.42 -8.23
CA LEU A 54 -7.09 7.19 -7.54
C LEU A 54 -8.29 6.25 -7.43
N VAL A 55 -8.00 4.95 -7.30
CA VAL A 55 -9.02 3.98 -6.92
C VAL A 55 -9.11 3.97 -5.40
N GLU A 56 -10.32 4.19 -4.88
CA GLU A 56 -10.61 4.02 -3.45
C GLU A 56 -10.76 2.53 -3.16
N VAL A 57 -9.92 2.00 -2.29
CA VAL A 57 -9.92 0.58 -1.92
C VAL A 57 -10.88 0.35 -0.76
N HIS A 58 -11.83 -0.57 -0.96
CA HIS A 58 -12.76 -1.00 0.08
C HIS A 58 -12.31 -2.31 0.73
N TYR A 59 -11.79 -3.25 -0.07
CA TYR A 59 -11.25 -4.52 0.40
C TYR A 59 -9.91 -4.78 -0.27
N SER A 60 -8.95 -5.28 0.50
CA SER A 60 -7.72 -5.87 -0.04
C SER A 60 -7.58 -7.26 0.53
N ALA A 61 -7.40 -8.24 -0.36
CA ALA A 61 -7.26 -9.64 0.05
C ALA A 61 -5.78 -9.99 0.23
N LEU A 62 -5.51 -10.77 1.28
CA LEU A 62 -4.18 -11.27 1.58
C LEU A 62 -3.93 -12.56 0.81
N ASN A 63 -2.74 -12.65 0.22
CA ASN A 63 -2.27 -13.84 -0.47
C ASN A 63 -1.10 -14.50 0.26
N PHE A 64 -0.75 -15.72 -0.18
CA PHE A 64 0.37 -16.46 0.40
C PHE A 64 1.70 -15.68 0.32
N LYS A 65 1.90 -14.93 -0.78
CA LYS A 65 3.05 -14.03 -0.96
C LYS A 65 3.16 -13.02 0.19
N ASP A 66 2.05 -12.39 0.58
CA ASP A 66 2.04 -11.35 1.62
C ASP A 66 2.46 -11.93 2.97
N ILE A 67 1.93 -13.11 3.32
CA ILE A 67 2.28 -13.80 4.56
C ILE A 67 3.76 -14.20 4.57
N MET A 68 4.27 -14.75 3.47
CA MET A 68 5.68 -15.16 3.37
C MET A 68 6.65 -13.98 3.45
N LEU A 69 6.31 -12.85 2.84
CA LEU A 69 7.11 -11.61 2.93
C LEU A 69 7.06 -11.02 4.35
N ALA A 70 5.85 -10.88 4.92
CA ALA A 70 5.65 -10.32 6.25
C ALA A 70 6.34 -11.14 7.34
N SER A 71 6.31 -12.48 7.23
CA SER A 71 6.97 -13.38 8.17
C SER A 71 8.48 -13.56 7.91
N GLY A 72 9.06 -12.87 6.92
CA GLY A 72 10.48 -12.98 6.57
C GLY A 72 10.91 -14.34 6.00
N LYS A 73 9.95 -15.18 5.56
CA LYS A 73 10.23 -16.50 4.96
C LYS A 73 10.55 -16.41 3.47
N LEU A 74 10.13 -15.32 2.82
CA LEU A 74 10.53 -14.97 1.47
C LEU A 74 11.40 -13.72 1.52
N SER A 75 12.57 -13.76 0.87
CA SER A 75 13.43 -12.57 0.78
C SER A 75 12.77 -11.50 -0.10
N GLN A 76 12.88 -10.25 0.32
CA GLN A 76 12.57 -9.09 -0.52
C GLN A 76 13.71 -8.90 -1.53
N SER A 77 13.81 -9.79 -2.52
CA SER A 77 14.77 -9.59 -3.60
C SER A 77 14.28 -8.42 -4.48
N PRO A 78 15.10 -7.39 -4.75
CA PRO A 78 14.75 -6.37 -5.72
C PRO A 78 14.75 -7.01 -7.11
N VAL A 79 13.56 -7.34 -7.61
CA VAL A 79 13.38 -7.96 -8.95
C VAL A 79 13.71 -6.97 -10.09
N SER A 80 13.93 -5.68 -9.81
CA SER A 80 14.29 -4.69 -10.82
C SER A 80 15.31 -3.68 -10.31
N GLU A 81 16.35 -3.41 -11.11
CA GLU A 81 17.38 -2.38 -10.90
C GLU A 81 16.83 -0.94 -10.77
N ASN A 82 15.54 -0.73 -11.07
CA ASN A 82 14.83 0.54 -10.90
C ASN A 82 14.09 0.65 -9.55
N ALA A 83 14.42 -0.19 -8.57
CA ALA A 83 13.83 -0.17 -7.23
C ALA A 83 14.38 0.99 -6.37
N GLU A 84 14.37 2.20 -6.92
CA GLU A 84 14.43 3.39 -6.09
C GLU A 84 13.14 3.41 -5.25
N THR A 85 13.22 3.02 -3.98
CA THR A 85 12.19 3.23 -2.93
C THR A 85 10.88 2.43 -2.99
N SER A 86 10.87 1.14 -3.38
CA SER A 86 9.71 0.28 -3.10
C SER A 86 9.81 -0.38 -1.71
N ASP A 87 9.64 0.41 -0.66
CA ASP A 87 9.68 -0.06 0.74
C ASP A 87 8.55 -1.05 1.10
N CYS A 88 7.50 -1.18 0.28
CA CYS A 88 6.39 -2.09 0.53
C CYS A 88 6.11 -3.01 -0.66
N MET A 89 6.16 -4.31 -0.37
CA MET A 89 5.89 -5.42 -1.31
C MET A 89 4.59 -6.17 -0.99
N LEU A 90 3.81 -5.70 0.00
CA LEU A 90 2.57 -6.32 0.45
C LEU A 90 1.35 -5.85 -0.36
N GLY A 91 0.38 -6.75 -0.47
CA GLY A 91 -0.91 -6.55 -1.09
C GLY A 91 -0.82 -6.56 -2.61
N ILE A 92 -1.47 -7.52 -3.24
CA ILE A 92 -1.46 -7.69 -4.70
C ILE A 92 -2.84 -7.60 -5.34
N GLU A 93 -3.93 -7.67 -4.57
CA GLU A 93 -5.29 -7.54 -5.10
C GLU A 93 -6.20 -6.74 -4.19
N PHE A 94 -7.27 -6.21 -4.78
CA PHE A 94 -8.25 -5.38 -4.09
C PHE A 94 -9.59 -5.31 -4.83
N SER A 95 -10.59 -4.75 -4.16
CA SER A 95 -11.82 -4.24 -4.76
C SER A 95 -12.19 -2.88 -4.17
N GLY A 96 -12.93 -2.08 -4.95
CA GLY A 96 -13.18 -0.69 -4.59
C GLY A 96 -13.95 0.09 -5.64
N MET A 97 -13.77 1.40 -5.61
CA MET A 97 -14.46 2.37 -6.46
C MET A 97 -13.48 3.20 -7.27
N TYR A 98 -13.75 3.31 -8.57
CA TYR A 98 -13.00 4.15 -9.48
C TYR A 98 -13.95 4.93 -10.38
N LYS A 99 -13.91 6.27 -10.32
CA LYS A 99 -14.78 7.16 -11.11
C LYS A 99 -16.28 6.81 -11.02
N GLY A 100 -16.74 6.42 -9.82
CA GLY A 100 -18.13 6.04 -9.57
C GLY A 100 -18.51 4.63 -10.04
N LYS A 101 -17.56 3.83 -10.54
CA LYS A 101 -17.75 2.42 -10.91
C LYS A 101 -17.10 1.50 -9.89
N ARG A 102 -17.73 0.34 -9.69
CA ARG A 102 -17.18 -0.74 -8.86
C ARG A 102 -16.14 -1.50 -9.67
N VAL A 103 -14.92 -1.59 -9.13
CA VAL A 103 -13.79 -2.25 -9.78
C VAL A 103 -13.09 -3.20 -8.82
N CYS A 104 -12.62 -4.33 -9.32
CA CYS A 104 -11.60 -5.12 -8.66
C CYS A 104 -10.32 -5.07 -9.49
N GLY A 105 -9.18 -5.38 -8.88
CA GLY A 105 -7.92 -5.27 -9.57
C GLY A 105 -6.77 -5.96 -8.90
N MET A 106 -5.68 -6.04 -9.65
CA MET A 106 -4.44 -6.66 -9.25
C MET A 106 -3.25 -5.80 -9.66
N GLY A 107 -2.22 -5.78 -8.82
CA GLY A 107 -0.95 -5.10 -9.08
C GLY A 107 0.24 -5.89 -8.55
N SER A 108 1.45 -5.37 -8.76
CA SER A 108 2.67 -6.03 -8.28
C SER A 108 2.84 -5.95 -6.76
N CYS A 109 2.37 -4.86 -6.14
CA CYS A 109 2.36 -4.61 -4.70
C CYS A 109 1.45 -3.41 -4.34
N LYS A 110 1.39 -3.05 -3.05
CA LYS A 110 0.72 -1.87 -2.48
C LYS A 110 -0.80 -1.84 -2.68
N CYS A 111 -1.43 -2.99 -2.86
CA CYS A 111 -2.89 -3.08 -2.89
C CYS A 111 -3.50 -3.12 -1.48
N LEU A 112 -2.71 -3.47 -0.45
CA LEU A 112 -3.11 -3.36 0.96
C LEU A 112 -3.02 -1.89 1.39
N ALA A 113 -3.94 -1.09 0.86
CA ALA A 113 -3.94 0.35 0.95
C ALA A 113 -5.35 0.90 1.03
N THR A 114 -5.45 2.19 1.35
CA THR A 114 -6.70 2.97 1.27
C THR A 114 -6.99 3.42 -0.17
N HIS A 115 -5.94 3.69 -0.94
CA HIS A 115 -6.03 4.13 -2.33
C HIS A 115 -4.88 3.55 -3.14
N VAL A 116 -5.14 3.28 -4.41
CA VAL A 116 -4.14 2.82 -5.37
C VAL A 116 -4.14 3.65 -6.65
N ASP A 117 -2.99 3.73 -7.31
CA ASP A 117 -2.85 4.36 -8.61
C ASP A 117 -3.37 3.42 -9.71
N PRO A 118 -4.47 3.74 -10.40
CA PRO A 118 -5.04 2.88 -11.43
C PRO A 118 -4.05 2.59 -12.58
N LYS A 119 -3.05 3.44 -12.83
CA LYS A 119 -2.05 3.22 -13.89
C LYS A 119 -1.10 2.07 -13.60
N LYS A 120 -0.99 1.67 -12.32
CA LYS A 120 -0.15 0.56 -11.85
C LYS A 120 -0.94 -0.72 -11.64
N MET A 121 -2.24 -0.70 -11.95
CA MET A 121 -3.16 -1.80 -11.67
C MET A 121 -3.79 -2.32 -12.97
N VAL A 122 -4.04 -3.63 -13.00
CA VAL A 122 -4.99 -4.23 -13.92
C VAL A 122 -6.36 -4.14 -13.26
N LEU A 123 -7.31 -3.45 -13.90
CA LEU A 123 -8.66 -3.24 -13.38
C LEU A 123 -9.69 -4.04 -14.17
N LEU A 124 -10.67 -4.58 -13.47
CA LEU A 124 -11.84 -5.25 -13.99
C LEU A 124 -13.09 -4.61 -13.40
N ASP A 125 -14.09 -4.38 -14.25
CA ASP A 125 -15.42 -3.94 -13.79
C ASP A 125 -16.07 -5.09 -12.99
N ILE A 126 -16.65 -4.76 -11.83
CA ILE A 126 -17.34 -5.75 -10.98
C ILE A 126 -18.77 -5.95 -11.52
N PRO A 127 -19.21 -7.20 -11.77
CA PRO A 127 -20.60 -7.49 -12.12
C PRO A 127 -21.60 -7.00 -11.06
N ASP A 128 -22.80 -6.60 -11.49
CA ASP A 128 -23.82 -6.03 -10.60
C ASP A 128 -24.21 -6.98 -9.46
N ASP A 129 -24.23 -8.29 -9.73
CA ASP A 129 -24.63 -9.33 -8.79
C ASP A 129 -23.56 -9.68 -7.75
N TRP A 130 -22.33 -9.15 -7.87
CA TRP A 130 -21.25 -9.41 -6.92
C TRP A 130 -21.16 -8.31 -5.89
N SER A 131 -20.83 -8.61 -4.65
CA SER A 131 -20.39 -7.65 -3.64
C SER A 131 -18.92 -7.26 -3.85
N ASN A 132 -18.46 -6.17 -3.23
CA ASN A 132 -17.04 -5.80 -3.28
C ASN A 132 -16.18 -6.85 -2.55
N GLU A 133 -16.72 -7.44 -1.48
CA GLU A 133 -16.06 -8.51 -0.74
C GLU A 133 -15.81 -9.73 -1.65
N GLU A 134 -16.84 -10.24 -2.33
CA GLU A 134 -16.70 -11.37 -3.27
C GLU A 134 -15.73 -11.03 -4.40
N ALA A 135 -15.88 -9.85 -5.00
CA ALA A 135 -15.02 -9.42 -6.11
C ALA A 135 -13.53 -9.31 -5.73
N SER A 136 -13.21 -9.05 -4.45
CA SER A 136 -11.82 -8.96 -3.98
C SER A 136 -11.08 -10.30 -3.96
N THR A 137 -11.80 -11.42 -4.06
CA THR A 137 -11.25 -12.79 -3.98
C THR A 137 -10.89 -13.38 -5.34
N VAL A 138 -11.24 -12.70 -6.43
CA VAL A 138 -11.18 -13.21 -7.80
C VAL A 138 -9.86 -12.94 -8.52
N PRO A 139 -9.29 -11.71 -8.50
CA PRO A 139 -8.21 -11.34 -9.41
C PRO A 139 -6.99 -12.27 -9.37
N CYS A 140 -6.38 -12.46 -8.19
CA CYS A 140 -5.16 -13.24 -8.08
C CYS A 140 -5.40 -14.74 -8.34
N ALA A 141 -6.47 -15.29 -7.75
CA ALA A 141 -6.79 -16.71 -7.87
C ALA A 141 -7.07 -17.11 -9.33
N TYR A 142 -7.92 -16.36 -10.04
CA TYR A 142 -8.29 -16.71 -11.40
C TYR A 142 -7.18 -16.41 -12.40
N VAL A 143 -6.43 -15.31 -12.25
CA VAL A 143 -5.27 -15.07 -13.12
C VAL A 143 -4.24 -16.19 -12.98
N THR A 144 -4.01 -16.68 -11.75
CA THR A 144 -3.11 -17.83 -11.54
C THR A 144 -3.60 -19.08 -12.25
N VAL A 145 -4.90 -19.37 -12.19
CA VAL A 145 -5.51 -20.51 -12.90
C VAL A 145 -5.36 -20.36 -14.42
N TYR A 146 -5.72 -19.21 -14.99
CA TYR A 146 -5.65 -18.96 -16.43
C TYR A 146 -4.24 -18.97 -17.00
N LEU A 147 -3.23 -18.64 -16.20
CA LEU A 147 -1.83 -18.69 -16.63
C LEU A 147 -1.20 -20.08 -16.47
N ALA A 148 -1.78 -20.95 -15.65
CA ALA A 148 -1.23 -22.26 -15.33
C ALA A 148 -1.90 -23.44 -16.07
N LEU A 149 -3.15 -23.27 -16.51
CA LEU A 149 -3.96 -24.28 -17.21
C LEU A 149 -4.16 -23.92 -18.68
#